data_AF-A0A1L8Z9G4-F1
#
_entry.id   AF-A0A1L8Z9G4-F1
#
_cell.length_a   1.000
_cell.length_b   1.000
_cell.length_c   1.000
_cell.angle_alpha   90.00
_cell.angle_beta   90.00
_cell.angle_gamma   90.00
#
_symmetry.space_group_name_H-M   'P 1'
#
loop_
_entity.id
_entity.type
_entity.pdbx_description
1 polymer ?
#
loop_
_entity_poly.entity_id
_entity_poly.type
_entity_poly.pdbx_seq_one_letter_code
_entity_poly.pdbx_strand_id
1 'polypeptide(L)'
;PMSTDYPGGDFGVELEVRLLTKSNFFNRELENKNFKGKTVQEAIESVFPNRNIINMDKEDRLKIIDKNFYAPTPKEFIEKIKKGKYVDNVITDVGYHNLEIECNFIFTNYKQVGENIYYEALEDYGLEFIPQQESDIDPEFKIRRIYWNAQIFFTHKLRVGDKVSFRDGLGKVVKNTILETSARLSNTGDCSLTLKLYDASNFAPMPA
;
A
#
# COMPACT_ATOMS: atom_id res chain seq x y z
N PRO A 1 -4.11 31.13 -17.16
CA PRO A 1 -5.10 30.31 -17.90
C PRO A 1 -4.60 30.06 -19.33
N MET A 2 -4.33 28.80 -19.71
CA MET A 2 -4.02 28.47 -21.10
C MET A 2 -5.32 28.48 -21.93
N SER A 3 -5.25 29.07 -23.12
CA SER A 3 -6.35 29.13 -24.08
C SER A 3 -6.65 27.73 -24.61
N THR A 4 -7.91 27.31 -24.53
CA THR A 4 -8.41 25.99 -24.98
C THR A 4 -9.04 26.03 -26.38
N ASP A 5 -8.89 27.12 -27.12
CA ASP A 5 -9.52 27.26 -28.44
C ASP A 5 -8.61 26.68 -29.53
N TYR A 6 -8.81 25.39 -29.84
CA TYR A 6 -8.28 24.74 -31.04
C TYR A 6 -9.40 24.37 -32.01
N PRO A 7 -9.20 24.55 -33.34
CA PRO A 7 -10.22 24.25 -34.34
C PRO A 7 -10.29 22.74 -34.57
N GLY A 8 -11.19 22.07 -33.86
CA GLY A 8 -11.36 20.61 -33.94
C GLY A 8 -12.21 19.96 -32.84
N GLY A 9 -12.54 20.68 -31.77
CA GLY A 9 -13.60 20.29 -30.82
C GLY A 9 -13.23 19.24 -29.77
N ASP A 10 -12.21 18.41 -29.99
CA ASP A 10 -11.75 17.44 -28.99
C ASP A 10 -10.35 17.81 -28.48
N PHE A 11 -10.27 18.17 -27.20
CA PHE A 11 -9.00 18.26 -26.48
C PHE A 11 -9.05 17.40 -25.23
N GLY A 12 -8.02 16.58 -25.05
CA GLY A 12 -7.76 15.87 -23.79
C GLY A 12 -6.72 16.63 -22.99
N VAL A 13 -7.01 16.90 -21.72
CA VAL A 13 -6.02 17.45 -20.79
C VAL A 13 -5.53 16.30 -19.92
N GLU A 14 -4.27 15.90 -20.12
CA GLU A 14 -3.58 15.00 -19.21
C GLU A 14 -2.79 15.84 -18.20
N LEU A 15 -3.22 15.80 -16.93
CA LEU A 15 -2.56 16.52 -15.84
C LEU A 15 -1.77 15.51 -15.00
N GLU A 16 -0.45 15.50 -15.15
CA GLU A 16 0.43 14.77 -14.23
C GLU A 16 0.73 15.64 -13.00
N VAL A 17 0.06 15.35 -11.88
CA VAL A 17 0.31 16.04 -10.61
C VAL A 17 1.41 15.31 -9.86
N ARG A 18 2.62 15.90 -9.84
CA ARG A 18 3.74 15.42 -9.01
C ARG A 18 3.84 16.27 -7.74
N LEU A 19 3.66 15.65 -6.58
CA LEU A 19 3.90 16.29 -5.29
C LEU A 19 5.40 16.48 -5.07
N LEU A 20 5.90 17.66 -5.42
CA LEU A 20 7.26 18.09 -5.08
C LEU A 20 7.29 18.56 -3.62
N THR A 21 7.59 17.64 -2.69
CA THR A 21 7.80 18.04 -1.29
C THR A 21 9.12 18.80 -1.18
N LYS A 22 9.11 20.04 -0.67
CA LYS A 22 10.34 20.72 -0.21
C LYS A 22 10.96 20.05 1.03
N SER A 23 10.25 19.07 1.61
CA SER A 23 10.67 18.42 2.84
C SER A 23 11.90 17.54 2.60
N ASN A 24 12.98 17.84 3.32
CA ASN A 24 14.14 16.95 3.43
C ASN A 24 13.86 15.78 4.39
N PHE A 25 12.59 15.40 4.59
CA PHE A 25 12.19 14.50 5.66
C PHE A 25 12.94 13.17 5.57
N PHE A 26 13.04 12.60 4.38
CA PHE A 26 13.73 11.32 4.17
C PHE A 26 15.23 11.34 4.42
N ASN A 27 15.89 12.49 4.25
CA ASN A 27 17.34 12.62 4.48
C ASN A 27 17.66 13.42 5.74
N ARG A 28 16.66 13.75 6.57
CA ARG A 28 16.90 14.36 7.88
C ARG A 28 17.67 13.37 8.74
N GLU A 29 18.59 13.89 9.52
CA GLU A 29 19.34 13.07 10.47
C GLU A 29 18.43 12.65 11.63
N LEU A 30 18.51 11.38 12.00
CA LEU A 30 17.79 10.82 13.14
C LEU A 30 18.61 11.01 14.41
N GLU A 31 17.94 11.49 15.47
CA GLU A 31 18.55 11.61 16.80
C GLU A 31 18.95 10.23 17.36
N ASN A 32 18.04 9.25 17.24
CA ASN A 32 18.33 7.87 17.57
C ASN A 32 18.57 7.07 16.29
N LYS A 33 19.79 6.57 16.14
CA LYS A 33 20.23 5.85 14.94
C LYS A 33 20.26 4.34 15.14
N ASN A 34 20.13 3.83 16.37
CA ASN A 34 20.18 2.40 16.66
C ASN A 34 18.82 1.91 17.15
N PHE A 35 18.28 0.93 16.44
CA PHE A 35 16.94 0.39 16.65
C PHE A 35 16.96 -1.02 17.23
N LYS A 36 18.14 -1.60 17.46
CA LYS A 36 18.26 -2.91 18.10
C LYS A 36 17.63 -2.89 19.50
N GLY A 37 16.84 -3.90 19.81
CA GLY A 37 16.16 -4.07 21.10
C GLY A 37 14.84 -3.31 21.23
N LYS A 38 14.48 -2.46 20.26
CA LYS A 38 13.13 -1.87 20.19
C LYS A 38 12.16 -2.83 19.52
N THR A 39 10.88 -2.70 19.85
CA THR A 39 9.82 -3.30 19.03
C THR A 39 9.74 -2.60 17.67
N VAL A 40 9.20 -3.30 16.66
CA VAL A 40 8.95 -2.74 15.33
C VAL A 40 8.09 -1.47 15.43
N GLN A 41 7.05 -1.49 16.26
CA GLN A 41 6.19 -0.34 16.48
C GLN A 41 6.95 0.87 17.05
N GLU A 42 7.69 0.70 18.16
CA GLU A 42 8.46 1.80 18.77
C GLU A 42 9.50 2.37 17.80
N ALA A 43 10.13 1.52 17.00
CA ALA A 43 11.09 1.94 16.00
C ALA A 43 10.42 2.83 14.95
N ILE A 44 9.28 2.41 14.38
CA ILE A 44 8.52 3.18 13.39
C ILE A 44 8.04 4.51 13.97
N GLU A 45 7.41 4.49 15.15
CA GLU A 45 6.88 5.69 15.80
C GLU A 45 7.98 6.72 16.09
N SER A 46 9.18 6.26 16.44
CA SER A 46 10.32 7.15 16.68
C SER A 46 10.86 7.83 15.41
N VAL A 47 10.80 7.17 14.25
CA VAL A 47 11.30 7.70 12.97
C VAL A 47 10.26 8.55 12.26
N PHE A 48 8.98 8.17 12.37
CA PHE A 48 7.84 8.78 11.69
C PHE A 48 6.79 9.29 12.70
N PRO A 49 7.14 10.21 13.62
CA PRO A 49 6.22 10.69 14.64
C PRO A 49 5.02 11.38 13.99
N ASN A 50 3.82 11.01 14.43
CA ASN A 50 2.52 11.49 13.92
C ASN A 50 2.24 11.25 12.43
N ARG A 51 3.15 10.60 11.69
CA ARG A 51 3.04 10.35 10.24
C ARG A 51 2.99 8.86 9.90
N ASN A 52 2.85 7.99 10.89
CA ASN A 52 2.85 6.55 10.70
C ASN A 52 1.42 5.99 10.82
N ILE A 53 1.11 5.05 9.93
CA ILE A 53 -0.04 4.17 10.04
C ILE A 53 0.53 2.75 10.06
N ILE A 54 0.32 2.04 11.16
CA ILE A 54 0.85 0.69 11.35
C ILE A 54 -0.28 -0.30 11.11
N ASN A 55 -0.32 -0.87 9.91
CA ASN A 55 -1.28 -1.89 9.50
C ASN A 55 -0.61 -3.27 9.52
N MET A 56 -0.30 -3.71 10.73
CA MET A 56 0.36 -4.97 11.04
C MET A 56 -0.32 -5.60 12.24
N ASP A 57 -0.26 -6.93 12.34
CA ASP A 57 -0.78 -7.64 13.50
C ASP A 57 0.00 -7.36 14.76
N LYS A 58 -0.63 -7.62 15.92
CA LYS A 58 -0.03 -7.39 17.23
C LYS A 58 1.33 -8.11 17.38
N GLU A 59 1.45 -9.34 16.88
CA GLU A 59 2.70 -10.11 16.95
C GLU A 59 3.82 -9.43 16.18
N ASP A 60 3.55 -9.00 14.94
CA ASP A 60 4.53 -8.32 14.09
C ASP A 60 4.91 -6.94 14.65
N ARG A 61 3.93 -6.20 15.19
CA ARG A 61 4.17 -4.90 15.84
C ARG A 61 5.08 -5.00 17.05
N LEU A 62 4.91 -6.06 17.85
CA LEU A 62 5.67 -6.30 19.08
C LEU A 62 6.98 -7.06 18.85
N LYS A 63 7.24 -7.52 17.63
CA LYS A 63 8.49 -8.19 17.28
C LYS A 63 9.68 -7.29 17.60
N ILE A 64 10.68 -7.85 18.28
CA ILE A 64 11.90 -7.12 18.64
C ILE A 64 12.85 -7.11 17.45
N ILE A 65 13.43 -5.94 17.17
CA ILE A 65 14.53 -5.80 16.22
C ILE A 65 15.79 -6.36 16.87
N ASP A 66 16.10 -7.61 16.55
CA ASP A 66 17.19 -8.41 17.12
C ASP A 66 18.52 -8.19 16.38
N LYS A 67 18.48 -7.82 15.11
CA LYS A 67 19.66 -7.52 14.29
C LYS A 67 20.28 -6.19 14.68
N ASN A 68 21.59 -6.05 14.44
CA ASN A 68 22.23 -4.74 14.48
C ASN A 68 21.58 -3.84 13.41
N PHE A 69 20.74 -2.93 13.87
CA PHE A 69 19.93 -2.07 13.02
C PHE A 69 20.33 -0.63 13.29
N TYR A 70 21.26 -0.14 12.48
CA TYR A 70 21.67 1.27 12.50
C TYR A 70 21.11 1.98 11.27
N ALA A 71 20.37 3.06 11.43
CA ALA A 71 19.87 3.88 10.33
C ALA A 71 19.99 5.37 10.69
N PRO A 72 20.78 6.17 9.96
CA PRO A 72 20.98 7.59 10.21
C PRO A 72 19.84 8.46 9.64
N THR A 73 19.05 7.95 8.70
CA THR A 73 17.96 8.69 8.02
C THR A 73 16.69 7.85 7.92
N PRO A 74 15.49 8.46 7.80
CA PRO A 74 14.26 7.71 7.55
C PRO A 74 14.30 6.86 6.28
N LYS A 75 15.01 7.32 5.23
CA LYS A 75 15.22 6.53 4.01
C LYS A 75 15.94 5.21 4.31
N GLU A 76 17.09 5.28 4.97
CA GLU A 76 17.86 4.08 5.33
C GLU A 76 17.08 3.18 6.30
N PHE A 77 16.27 3.78 7.17
CA PHE A 77 15.40 3.03 8.06
C PHE A 77 14.38 2.18 7.27
N ILE A 78 13.69 2.75 6.28
CA ILE A 78 12.74 2.02 5.43
C ILE A 78 13.43 0.87 4.68
N GLU A 79 14.60 1.14 4.09
CA GLU A 79 15.34 0.10 3.37
C GLU A 79 15.72 -1.06 4.30
N LYS A 80 16.21 -0.76 5.51
CA LYS A 80 16.63 -1.79 6.46
C LYS A 80 15.47 -2.53 7.11
N ILE A 81 14.34 -1.87 7.40
CA ILE A 81 13.19 -2.52 8.02
C ILE A 81 12.51 -3.49 7.04
N LYS A 82 12.47 -3.13 5.75
CA LYS A 82 12.04 -4.02 4.66
C LYS A 82 13.01 -5.17 4.45
N LYS A 83 14.31 -4.90 4.29
CA LYS A 83 15.35 -5.93 4.12
C LYS A 83 15.43 -6.89 5.33
N GLY A 84 15.16 -6.37 6.52
CA GLY A 84 15.11 -7.12 7.76
C GLY A 84 13.93 -8.09 7.87
N LYS A 85 12.94 -7.99 6.96
CA LYS A 85 11.66 -8.72 7.01
C LYS A 85 10.89 -8.47 8.31
N TYR A 86 10.93 -7.22 8.77
CA TYR A 86 10.08 -6.73 9.86
C TYR A 86 8.81 -6.07 9.31
N VAL A 87 8.93 -5.42 8.14
CA VAL A 87 7.84 -4.81 7.40
C VAL A 87 7.88 -5.31 5.95
N ASP A 88 6.76 -5.76 5.39
CA ASP A 88 6.71 -6.21 4.00
C ASP A 88 6.73 -5.02 3.04
N ASN A 89 5.95 -3.98 3.34
CA ASN A 89 5.89 -2.80 2.51
C ASN A 89 5.64 -1.49 3.26
N VAL A 90 6.05 -0.40 2.62
CA VAL A 90 5.84 0.97 3.10
C VAL A 90 5.30 1.77 1.93
N ILE A 91 4.10 2.31 2.11
CA ILE A 91 3.38 3.04 1.08
C ILE A 91 3.08 4.44 1.62
N THR A 92 3.12 5.44 0.74
CA THR A 92 2.79 6.81 1.11
C THR A 92 1.38 7.15 0.65
N ASP A 93 0.63 7.79 1.54
CA ASP A 93 -0.71 8.30 1.24
C ASP A 93 -0.79 9.79 1.63
N VAL A 94 -1.77 10.50 1.08
CA VAL A 94 -2.01 11.92 1.35
C VAL A 94 -2.30 12.09 2.85
N GLY A 95 -1.64 13.05 3.47
CA GLY A 95 -1.85 13.34 4.89
C GLY A 95 -3.22 13.95 5.18
N TYR A 96 -3.59 13.98 6.46
CA TYR A 96 -4.85 14.59 6.87
C TYR A 96 -4.78 16.11 6.74
N HIS A 97 -5.82 16.72 6.14
CA HIS A 97 -5.86 18.15 5.80
C HIS A 97 -5.75 19.09 7.01
N ASN A 98 -5.86 18.57 8.23
CA ASN A 98 -5.91 19.32 9.48
C ASN A 98 -4.60 19.33 10.29
N LEU A 99 -3.54 18.62 9.87
CA LEU A 99 -2.37 18.36 10.73
C LEU A 99 -1.02 18.91 10.23
N GLU A 100 -0.97 19.75 9.18
CA GLU A 100 0.30 20.15 8.50
C GLU A 100 1.16 18.94 8.06
N ILE A 101 0.56 17.75 7.99
CA ILE A 101 1.19 16.52 7.53
C ILE A 101 0.85 16.38 6.06
N GLU A 102 1.87 16.53 5.21
CA GLU A 102 1.72 16.40 3.75
C GLU A 102 1.46 14.93 3.36
N CYS A 103 2.12 13.98 4.02
CA CYS A 103 2.04 12.55 3.72
C CYS A 103 2.05 11.68 4.97
N ASN A 104 1.26 10.61 4.95
CA ASN A 104 1.32 9.49 5.90
C ASN A 104 2.11 8.33 5.29
N PHE A 105 2.77 7.57 6.17
CA PHE A 105 3.53 6.36 5.84
C PHE A 105 2.81 5.16 6.41
N ILE A 106 2.27 4.34 5.51
CA ILE A 106 1.53 3.12 5.84
C ILE A 106 2.52 1.96 5.80
N PHE A 107 2.82 1.40 6.97
CA PHE A 107 3.64 0.21 7.15
C PHE A 107 2.73 -1.00 7.17
N THR A 108 2.92 -1.94 6.24
CA THR A 108 2.05 -3.09 6.06
C THR A 108 2.82 -4.40 6.11
N ASN A 109 2.21 -5.39 6.76
CA ASN A 109 2.54 -6.81 6.60
C ASN A 109 1.33 -7.50 5.98
N TYR A 110 1.57 -8.24 4.90
CA TYR A 110 0.47 -8.89 4.17
C TYR A 110 -0.08 -10.08 4.95
N LYS A 111 0.78 -10.72 5.76
CA LYS A 111 0.39 -11.73 6.73
C LYS A 111 -0.28 -11.05 7.91
N GLN A 112 -1.60 -11.07 7.90
CA GLN A 112 -2.38 -10.93 9.12
C GLN A 112 -2.96 -12.31 9.43
N VAL A 113 -2.63 -12.87 10.59
CA VAL A 113 -3.07 -14.15 11.11
C VAL A 113 -3.97 -13.89 12.31
N GLY A 114 -5.26 -14.15 12.16
CA GLY A 114 -6.23 -14.03 13.24
C GLY A 114 -7.57 -14.65 12.83
N GLU A 115 -8.29 -15.21 13.79
CA GLU A 115 -9.57 -15.90 13.54
C GLU A 115 -10.69 -14.96 13.06
N ASN A 116 -10.53 -13.64 13.19
CA ASN A 116 -11.56 -12.63 12.90
C ASN A 116 -11.12 -11.54 11.90
N ILE A 117 -10.34 -11.89 10.89
CA ILE A 117 -10.01 -10.92 9.82
C ILE A 117 -11.23 -10.76 8.91
N TYR A 118 -11.88 -9.61 9.00
CA TYR A 118 -12.98 -9.23 8.12
C TYR A 118 -12.44 -8.83 6.75
N TYR A 119 -13.06 -9.35 5.69
CA TYR A 119 -12.74 -9.01 4.31
C TYR A 119 -13.98 -8.36 3.69
N GLU A 120 -13.83 -7.13 3.21
CA GLU A 120 -14.91 -6.44 2.50
C GLU A 120 -15.10 -7.03 1.10
N ALA A 121 -16.35 -7.26 0.69
CA ALA A 121 -16.65 -7.78 -0.63
C ALA A 121 -16.55 -6.65 -1.67
N LEU A 122 -15.71 -6.82 -2.70
CA LEU A 122 -15.56 -5.82 -3.76
C LEU A 122 -16.84 -5.69 -4.60
N GLU A 123 -17.70 -6.71 -4.61
CA GLU A 123 -19.02 -6.67 -5.22
C GLU A 123 -19.90 -5.55 -4.64
N ASP A 124 -19.74 -5.21 -3.37
CA ASP A 124 -20.49 -4.11 -2.70
C ASP A 124 -20.04 -2.72 -3.18
N TYR A 125 -18.94 -2.65 -3.93
CA TYR A 125 -18.35 -1.43 -4.47
C TYR A 125 -18.53 -1.27 -5.98
N GLY A 126 -19.39 -2.10 -6.59
CA GLY A 126 -19.65 -2.06 -8.03
C GLY A 126 -18.45 -2.53 -8.85
N LEU A 127 -17.96 -3.73 -8.52
CA LEU A 127 -16.93 -4.43 -9.28
C LEU A 127 -17.31 -4.54 -10.76
N GLU A 128 -16.53 -3.88 -11.63
CA GLU A 128 -16.83 -3.75 -13.06
C GLU A 128 -16.63 -5.05 -13.83
N PHE A 129 -15.67 -5.87 -13.40
CA PHE A 129 -15.34 -7.15 -14.01
C PHE A 129 -14.70 -8.10 -12.99
N ILE A 130 -14.70 -9.40 -13.30
CA ILE A 130 -14.02 -10.41 -12.49
C ILE A 130 -12.50 -10.11 -12.52
N PRO A 131 -11.86 -9.85 -11.37
CA PRO A 131 -10.48 -9.44 -11.31
C PRO A 131 -9.55 -10.37 -12.08
N GLN A 132 -8.59 -9.78 -12.79
CA GLN A 132 -7.65 -10.51 -13.63
C GLN A 132 -6.41 -10.90 -12.83
N GLN A 133 -6.02 -12.18 -12.92
CA GLN A 133 -4.85 -12.69 -12.21
C GLN A 133 -3.57 -12.30 -12.93
N GLU A 134 -2.62 -11.74 -12.19
CA GLU A 134 -1.24 -11.58 -12.60
C GLU A 134 -0.35 -12.44 -11.72
N SER A 135 0.80 -12.88 -12.26
CA SER A 135 1.82 -13.49 -11.42
C SER A 135 3.19 -12.94 -11.73
N ASP A 136 3.89 -12.55 -10.67
CA ASP A 136 5.28 -12.13 -10.70
C ASP A 136 6.15 -13.23 -10.07
N ILE A 137 7.37 -13.36 -10.56
CA ILE A 137 8.37 -14.24 -9.96
C ILE A 137 9.38 -13.33 -9.30
N ASP A 138 9.42 -13.34 -7.96
CA ASP A 138 10.44 -12.62 -7.23
C ASP A 138 11.83 -13.15 -7.67
N PRO A 139 12.66 -12.32 -8.33
CA PRO A 139 13.90 -12.80 -8.94
C PRO A 139 14.94 -13.23 -7.90
N GLU A 140 14.85 -12.72 -6.67
CA GLU A 140 15.78 -13.04 -5.59
C GLU A 140 15.39 -14.33 -4.86
N PHE A 141 14.09 -14.61 -4.73
CA PHE A 141 13.59 -15.73 -3.93
C PHE A 141 12.93 -16.86 -4.75
N LYS A 142 12.74 -16.69 -6.07
CA LYS A 142 11.99 -17.62 -6.95
C LYS A 142 10.60 -17.99 -6.42
N ILE A 143 9.98 -17.08 -5.68
CA ILE A 143 8.63 -17.27 -5.15
C ILE A 143 7.66 -16.66 -6.16
N ARG A 144 6.69 -17.45 -6.60
CA ARG A 144 5.57 -16.96 -7.41
C ARG A 144 4.64 -16.15 -6.50
N ARG A 145 4.45 -14.88 -6.83
CA ARG A 145 3.47 -13.99 -6.20
C ARG A 145 2.31 -13.76 -7.16
N ILE A 146 1.12 -14.02 -6.69
CA ILE A 146 -0.15 -13.82 -7.36
C ILE A 146 -0.68 -12.45 -6.97
N TYR A 147 -1.07 -11.69 -7.97
CA TYR A 147 -1.77 -10.43 -7.81
C TYR A 147 -3.08 -10.47 -8.59
N TRP A 148 -3.99 -9.58 -8.24
CA TRP A 148 -5.23 -9.40 -8.98
C TRP A 148 -5.46 -7.94 -9.28
N ASN A 149 -5.87 -7.64 -10.50
CA ASN A 149 -6.34 -6.30 -10.88
C ASN A 149 -7.85 -6.27 -10.83
N ALA A 150 -8.39 -5.39 -9.98
CA ALA A 150 -9.81 -5.13 -9.88
C ALA A 150 -10.10 -3.67 -10.26
N GLN A 151 -11.30 -3.42 -10.77
CA GLN A 151 -11.81 -2.07 -10.99
C GLN A 151 -13.21 -1.97 -10.38
N ILE A 152 -13.41 -0.94 -9.58
CA ILE A 152 -14.66 -0.67 -8.84
C ILE A 152 -15.06 0.79 -9.05
N PHE A 153 -16.25 1.17 -8.58
CA PHE A 153 -16.60 2.58 -8.49
C PHE A 153 -15.73 3.30 -7.46
N PHE A 154 -15.38 4.54 -7.78
CA PHE A 154 -14.55 5.35 -6.90
C PHE A 154 -15.19 5.53 -5.52
N THR A 155 -14.41 5.21 -4.47
CA THR A 155 -14.82 5.32 -3.07
C THR A 155 -13.65 5.72 -2.21
N HIS A 156 -13.92 6.51 -1.17
CA HIS A 156 -12.92 6.88 -0.15
C HIS A 156 -12.82 5.85 0.99
N LYS A 157 -13.66 4.81 0.97
CA LYS A 157 -13.75 3.82 2.05
C LYS A 157 -12.60 2.83 2.01
N LEU A 158 -12.21 2.39 0.81
CA LEU A 158 -11.13 1.43 0.62
C LEU A 158 -9.79 2.15 0.52
N ARG A 159 -8.81 1.62 1.25
CA ARG A 159 -7.45 2.13 1.35
C ARG A 159 -6.45 1.01 1.14
N VAL A 160 -5.23 1.42 0.82
CA VAL A 160 -4.07 0.52 0.81
C VAL A 160 -3.93 -0.20 2.16
N GLY A 161 -3.79 -1.52 2.10
CA GLY A 161 -3.69 -2.39 3.26
C GLY A 161 -5.04 -2.94 3.76
N ASP A 162 -6.17 -2.47 3.24
CA ASP A 162 -7.48 -3.04 3.60
C ASP A 162 -7.63 -4.47 3.07
N LYS A 163 -8.39 -5.26 3.82
CA LYS A 163 -8.67 -6.66 3.50
C LYS A 163 -9.95 -6.72 2.68
N VAL A 164 -9.82 -7.24 1.46
CA VAL A 164 -10.93 -7.32 0.51
C VAL A 164 -11.05 -8.70 -0.13
N SER A 165 -12.24 -9.04 -0.58
CA SER A 165 -12.49 -10.30 -1.25
C SER A 165 -13.36 -10.10 -2.49
N PHE A 166 -13.28 -11.03 -3.42
CA PHE A 166 -14.16 -11.10 -4.59
C PHE A 166 -14.42 -12.56 -4.94
N ARG A 167 -15.47 -12.84 -5.70
CA ARG A 167 -15.75 -14.16 -6.27
C ARG A 167 -15.12 -14.30 -7.65
N ASP A 168 -14.32 -15.34 -7.83
CA ASP A 168 -13.77 -15.67 -9.14
C ASP A 168 -14.85 -16.19 -10.10
N GLY A 169 -14.47 -16.48 -11.36
CA GLY A 169 -15.39 -17.02 -12.36
C GLY A 169 -15.96 -18.41 -12.04
N LEU A 170 -15.45 -19.08 -11.00
CA LEU A 170 -15.96 -20.35 -10.49
C LEU A 170 -16.82 -20.17 -9.23
N GLY A 171 -17.06 -18.93 -8.80
CA GLY A 171 -17.83 -18.58 -7.62
C GLY A 171 -17.07 -18.73 -6.29
N LYS A 172 -15.77 -19.01 -6.35
CA LYS A 172 -14.91 -19.16 -5.16
C LYS A 172 -14.48 -17.79 -4.65
N VAL A 173 -14.54 -17.60 -3.34
CA VAL A 173 -14.08 -16.36 -2.69
C VAL A 173 -12.55 -16.34 -2.65
N VAL A 174 -11.98 -15.33 -3.32
CA VAL A 174 -10.56 -15.01 -3.29
C VAL A 174 -10.35 -13.87 -2.29
N LYS A 175 -9.41 -14.07 -1.37
CA LYS A 175 -9.12 -13.12 -0.28
C LYS A 175 -7.81 -12.39 -0.57
N ASN A 176 -7.82 -11.09 -0.38
CA ASN A 176 -6.72 -10.23 -0.79
C ASN A 176 -6.46 -9.08 0.19
N THR A 177 -5.31 -8.44 0.01
CA THR A 177 -4.98 -7.15 0.64
C THR A 177 -4.77 -6.11 -0.47
N ILE A 178 -5.35 -4.91 -0.34
CA ILE A 178 -5.12 -3.84 -1.31
C ILE A 178 -3.66 -3.41 -1.24
N LEU A 179 -2.95 -3.50 -2.37
CA LEU A 179 -1.55 -3.14 -2.50
C LEU A 179 -1.39 -1.72 -3.05
N GLU A 180 -2.10 -1.42 -4.13
CA GLU A 180 -2.07 -0.12 -4.79
C GLU A 180 -3.48 0.29 -5.20
N THR A 181 -3.72 1.60 -5.21
CA THR A 181 -4.96 2.21 -5.69
C THR A 181 -4.63 3.27 -6.73
N SER A 182 -5.31 3.26 -7.86
CA SER A 182 -5.21 4.29 -8.91
C SER A 182 -6.60 4.71 -9.34
N ALA A 183 -6.89 6.00 -9.35
CA ALA A 183 -8.20 6.52 -9.69
C ALA A 183 -8.21 7.11 -11.09
N ARG A 184 -9.28 6.84 -11.85
CA ARG A 184 -9.53 7.48 -13.14
C ARG A 184 -10.82 8.28 -13.05
N LEU A 185 -10.72 9.57 -13.36
CA LEU A 185 -11.87 10.46 -13.52
C LEU A 185 -11.97 10.88 -14.98
N SER A 186 -13.14 10.68 -15.58
CA SER A 186 -13.47 11.11 -16.94
C SER A 186 -14.51 12.23 -16.92
N ASN A 187 -14.41 13.15 -17.87
CA ASN A 187 -15.44 14.17 -18.13
C ASN A 187 -16.74 13.57 -18.69
N THR A 188 -16.72 12.31 -19.12
CA THR A 188 -17.89 11.54 -19.57
C THR A 188 -18.69 10.91 -18.42
N GLY A 189 -18.26 11.09 -17.16
CA GLY A 189 -18.95 10.57 -15.98
C GLY A 189 -18.37 9.26 -15.43
N ASP A 190 -17.31 8.72 -16.03
CA ASP A 190 -16.63 7.53 -15.50
C ASP A 190 -15.73 7.93 -14.32
N CYS A 191 -16.03 7.39 -13.14
CA CYS A 191 -15.24 7.58 -11.93
C CYS A 191 -14.93 6.21 -11.32
N SER A 192 -13.78 5.66 -11.68
CA SER A 192 -13.37 4.31 -11.29
C SER A 192 -12.11 4.32 -10.44
N LEU A 193 -12.01 3.33 -9.56
CA LEU A 193 -10.85 3.03 -8.76
C LEU A 193 -10.31 1.67 -9.16
N THR A 194 -9.11 1.68 -9.74
CA THR A 194 -8.33 0.49 -10.06
C THR A 194 -7.54 0.08 -8.83
N LEU A 195 -7.64 -1.19 -8.47
CA LEU A 195 -6.97 -1.80 -7.33
C LEU A 195 -6.01 -2.87 -7.81
N LYS A 196 -4.77 -2.82 -7.31
CA LYS A 196 -3.86 -3.96 -7.34
C LYS A 196 -3.96 -4.70 -6.02
N LEU A 197 -4.26 -5.99 -6.08
CA LEU A 197 -4.57 -6.80 -4.91
C LEU A 197 -3.49 -7.86 -4.71
N TYR A 198 -3.01 -8.01 -3.49
CA TYR A 198 -2.09 -9.06 -3.08
C TYR A 198 -2.86 -10.29 -2.59
N ASP A 199 -2.70 -11.43 -3.27
CA ASP A 199 -3.41 -12.67 -2.93
C ASP A 199 -2.94 -13.22 -1.57
N ALA A 200 -3.90 -13.53 -0.69
CA ALA A 200 -3.61 -14.12 0.61
C ALA A 200 -2.96 -15.52 0.51
N SER A 201 -3.12 -16.24 -0.62
CA SER A 201 -2.52 -17.55 -0.86
C SER A 201 -1.04 -17.53 -1.20
N ASN A 202 -0.43 -16.35 -1.42
CA ASN A 202 0.99 -16.20 -1.79
C ASN A 202 2.00 -16.79 -0.80
N PHE A 203 1.52 -17.33 0.32
CA PHE A 203 2.32 -17.96 1.35
C PHE A 203 1.92 -19.40 1.67
N ALA A 204 1.02 -20.02 0.90
CA ALA A 204 0.90 -21.47 0.94
C ALA A 204 2.16 -22.08 0.29
N PRO A 205 2.87 -23.02 0.96
CA PRO A 205 3.93 -23.75 0.30
C PRO A 205 3.36 -24.39 -0.98
N MET A 206 4.10 -24.31 -2.09
CA MET A 206 3.70 -25.07 -3.28
C MET A 206 3.53 -26.54 -2.87
N PRO A 207 2.45 -27.22 -3.31
CA PRO A 207 2.41 -28.67 -3.17
C PRO A 207 3.66 -29.24 -3.86
N ALA A 208 4.38 -30.07 -3.12
CA ALA A 208 5.56 -30.79 -3.62
C ALA A 208 5.17 -31.75 -4.76
#